data_AF-A0A3S4NN13-F1
#
_entry.id   AF-A0A3S4NN13-F1
#
_cell.length_a   1.000
_cell.length_b   1.000
_cell.length_c   1.000
_cell.angle_alpha   90.00
_cell.angle_beta   90.00
_cell.angle_gamma   90.00
#
_symmetry.space_group_name_H-M   'P 1'
#
loop_
_entity.id
_entity.type
_entity.pdbx_description
1 polymer ?
#
loop_
_entity_poly.entity_id
_entity_poly.type
_entity_poly.pdbx_seq_one_letter_code
_entity_poly.pdbx_strand_id
1 'polypeptide(L)'
;MVVRGNARLQREKLLRDYPLNATLWWLNWFDGRSESAFAQWRGLCQGRDVNALVTAGQLINWGMPTLAAEMLNALDCQRTLPLYLQASLLPKAERGELVAKAIDVFPQFVRFPNTLEEVAALESIEECWFAPSFTGLLLLQQAQLQQSHYFMATLRRDVARVCRWLARVGDPCVE
;
A
#
# COMPACT_ATOMS: atom_id res chain seq x y z
N MET A 1 -13.94 34.03 5.51
CA MET A 1 -15.07 33.10 5.71
C MET A 1 -15.69 32.56 4.42
N VAL A 2 -15.74 33.32 3.31
CA VAL A 2 -16.39 32.93 2.04
C VAL A 2 -15.74 31.72 1.33
N VAL A 3 -14.40 31.60 1.37
CA VAL A 3 -13.66 30.52 0.67
C VAL A 3 -13.95 29.12 1.23
N ARG A 4 -14.10 28.98 2.56
CA ARG A 4 -14.40 27.68 3.19
C ARG A 4 -15.81 27.18 2.90
N GLY A 5 -16.78 28.07 2.76
CA GLY A 5 -18.15 27.73 2.37
C GLY A 5 -18.20 27.12 0.96
N ASN A 6 -17.49 27.72 0.01
CA ASN A 6 -17.38 27.20 -1.35
C ASN A 6 -16.65 25.85 -1.42
N ALA A 7 -15.57 25.68 -0.64
CA ALA A 7 -14.83 24.41 -0.61
C ALA A 7 -15.70 23.25 -0.10
N ARG A 8 -16.50 23.47 0.95
CA ARG A 8 -17.43 22.47 1.47
C ARG A 8 -18.50 22.08 0.44
N LEU A 9 -19.15 23.08 -0.17
CA LEU A 9 -20.18 22.84 -1.20
C LEU A 9 -19.62 22.09 -2.41
N GLN A 10 -18.41 22.45 -2.85
CA GLN A 10 -17.75 21.76 -3.96
C GLN A 10 -17.41 20.31 -3.59
N ARG A 11 -16.93 20.06 -2.38
CA ARG A 11 -16.66 18.70 -1.91
C ARG A 11 -17.93 17.86 -1.82
N GLU A 12 -19.02 18.40 -1.28
CA GLU A 12 -20.32 17.72 -1.23
C GLU A 12 -20.82 17.35 -2.62
N LYS A 13 -20.64 18.25 -3.60
CA LYS A 13 -20.93 17.94 -5.00
C LYS A 13 -20.05 16.80 -5.52
N LEU A 14 -18.73 16.90 -5.34
CA LEU A 14 -17.78 15.89 -5.81
C LEU A 14 -18.00 14.50 -5.16
N LEU A 15 -18.39 14.43 -3.89
CA LEU A 15 -18.73 13.18 -3.23
C LEU A 15 -19.99 12.52 -3.81
N ARG A 16 -20.97 13.32 -4.27
CA ARG A 16 -22.15 12.80 -4.98
C ARG A 16 -21.81 12.34 -6.39
N ASP A 17 -21.00 13.12 -7.10
CA ASP A 17 -20.64 12.83 -8.49
C ASP A 17 -19.63 11.67 -8.60
N TYR A 18 -18.76 11.51 -7.59
CA TYR A 18 -17.69 10.51 -7.54
C TYR A 18 -17.68 9.71 -6.22
N PRO A 19 -18.73 8.92 -5.93
CA PRO A 19 -18.92 8.27 -4.63
C PRO A 19 -17.91 7.16 -4.32
N LEU A 20 -17.14 6.69 -5.30
CA LEU A 20 -16.11 5.66 -5.11
C LEU A 20 -14.69 6.23 -4.96
N ASN A 21 -14.52 7.55 -5.01
CA ASN A 21 -13.21 8.16 -4.88
C ASN A 21 -12.77 8.23 -3.41
N ALA A 22 -11.93 7.30 -2.98
CA ALA A 22 -11.46 7.20 -1.60
C ALA A 22 -10.77 8.48 -1.08
N THR A 23 -10.03 9.18 -1.94
CA THR A 23 -9.33 10.42 -1.57
C THR A 23 -10.30 11.55 -1.25
N LEU A 24 -11.44 11.66 -1.95
CA LEU A 24 -12.49 12.62 -1.62
C LEU A 24 -13.13 12.33 -0.26
N TRP A 25 -13.36 11.05 0.06
CA TRP A 25 -13.89 10.65 1.36
C TRP A 25 -12.90 10.89 2.49
N TRP A 26 -11.60 10.66 2.25
CA TRP A 26 -10.55 11.06 3.19
C TRP A 26 -10.53 12.58 3.41
N LEU A 27 -10.59 13.39 2.35
CA LEU A 27 -10.66 14.86 2.46
C LEU A 27 -11.90 15.34 3.22
N ASN A 28 -13.02 14.62 3.11
CA ASN A 28 -14.23 14.93 3.87
C ASN A 28 -14.02 14.69 5.37
N TRP A 29 -13.47 13.54 5.72
CA TRP A 29 -13.13 13.23 7.11
C TRP A 29 -12.04 14.15 7.65
N PHE A 30 -11.00 14.45 6.88
CA PHE A 30 -9.84 15.23 7.34
C PHE A 30 -10.21 16.66 7.78
N ASP A 31 -11.15 17.29 7.10
CA ASP A 31 -11.61 18.65 7.40
C ASP A 31 -12.61 18.70 8.57
N GLY A 32 -13.54 17.74 8.63
CA GLY A 32 -14.60 17.72 9.65
C GLY A 32 -14.27 16.92 10.91
N ARG A 33 -13.29 16.00 10.81
CA ARG A 33 -12.87 15.01 11.82
C ARG A 33 -14.02 14.28 12.50
N SER A 34 -15.17 14.14 11.84
CA SER A 34 -16.34 13.47 12.40
C SER A 34 -16.21 11.95 12.32
N GLU A 35 -16.72 11.26 13.35
CA GLU A 35 -16.74 9.80 13.38
C GLU A 35 -17.58 9.20 12.23
N SER A 36 -18.67 9.86 11.85
CA SER A 36 -19.51 9.42 10.72
C SER A 36 -18.75 9.47 9.39
N ALA A 37 -17.98 10.53 9.12
CA ALA A 37 -17.17 10.64 7.92
C ALA A 37 -16.01 9.62 7.94
N PHE A 38 -15.45 9.36 9.13
CA PHE A 38 -14.45 8.32 9.30
C PHE A 38 -15.01 6.94 8.97
N ALA A 39 -16.18 6.58 9.51
CA ALA A 39 -16.83 5.31 9.26
C ALA A 39 -17.16 5.10 7.77
N GLN A 40 -17.63 6.15 7.09
CA GLN A 40 -17.88 6.13 5.65
C GLN A 40 -16.61 5.87 4.84
N TRP A 41 -15.55 6.62 5.13
CA TRP A 41 -14.26 6.46 4.48
C TRP A 41 -13.65 5.08 4.76
N ARG A 42 -13.62 4.64 6.03
CA ARG A 42 -13.11 3.32 6.43
C ARG A 42 -13.91 2.20 5.73
N GLY A 43 -15.24 2.32 5.66
CA GLY A 43 -16.10 1.37 4.95
C GLY A 43 -15.75 1.21 3.47
N LEU A 44 -15.33 2.29 2.80
CA LEU A 44 -14.84 2.22 1.42
C LEU A 44 -13.49 1.52 1.28
N CYS A 45 -12.63 1.60 2.30
CA CYS A 45 -11.32 0.93 2.31
C CYS A 45 -11.38 -0.54 2.76
N GLN A 46 -12.36 -0.94 3.59
CA GLN A 46 -12.46 -2.26 4.25
C GLN A 46 -12.57 -3.50 3.36
N GLY A 47 -12.58 -3.37 2.03
CA GLY A 47 -12.48 -4.50 1.09
C GLY A 47 -11.51 -4.27 -0.06
N ARG A 48 -10.78 -3.15 -0.04
CA ARG A 48 -9.97 -2.66 -1.16
C ARG A 48 -8.77 -1.91 -0.60
N ASP A 49 -7.70 -2.63 -0.30
CA ASP A 49 -6.40 -2.05 0.06
C ASP A 49 -5.92 -1.00 -0.94
N VAL A 50 -6.24 -1.21 -2.22
CA VAL A 50 -6.03 -0.22 -3.30
C VAL A 50 -6.63 1.16 -2.98
N ASN A 51 -7.76 1.26 -2.29
CA ASN A 51 -8.35 2.55 -1.94
C ASN A 51 -7.49 3.31 -0.92
N ALA A 52 -6.92 2.59 0.05
CA ALA A 52 -5.96 3.16 0.99
C ALA A 52 -4.67 3.58 0.27
N LEU A 53 -4.14 2.72 -0.62
CA LEU A 53 -2.92 2.97 -1.37
C LEU A 53 -3.05 4.15 -2.34
N VAL A 54 -4.17 4.28 -3.05
CA VAL A 54 -4.45 5.42 -3.95
C VAL A 54 -4.43 6.74 -3.17
N THR A 55 -5.09 6.79 -2.02
CA THR A 55 -5.08 8.00 -1.19
C THR A 55 -3.69 8.28 -0.61
N ALA A 56 -2.96 7.25 -0.15
CA ALA A 56 -1.60 7.41 0.37
C ALA A 56 -0.64 7.92 -0.71
N GLY A 57 -0.65 7.31 -1.90
CA GLY A 57 0.17 7.70 -3.03
C GLY A 57 -0.11 9.13 -3.48
N GLN A 58 -1.39 9.54 -3.50
CA GLN A 58 -1.76 10.93 -3.80
C GLN A 58 -1.18 11.92 -2.79
N LEU A 59 -1.20 11.59 -1.50
CA LEU A 59 -0.62 12.43 -0.44
C LEU A 59 0.90 12.53 -0.56
N ILE A 60 1.57 11.43 -0.85
CA ILE A 60 3.02 11.41 -1.10
C ILE A 60 3.36 12.29 -2.30
N ASN A 61 2.61 12.19 -3.40
CA ASN A 61 2.78 13.00 -4.60
C ASN A 61 2.53 14.50 -4.37
N TRP A 62 1.73 14.86 -3.37
CA TRP A 62 1.57 16.24 -2.92
C TRP A 62 2.66 16.72 -1.95
N GLY A 63 3.67 15.90 -1.67
CA GLY A 63 4.74 16.21 -0.73
C GLY A 63 4.31 16.11 0.73
N MET A 64 3.29 15.29 1.04
CA MET A 64 2.71 15.15 2.39
C MET A 64 2.87 13.74 2.98
N PRO A 65 4.11 13.21 3.10
CA PRO A 65 4.35 11.84 3.57
C PRO A 65 3.89 11.60 5.01
N THR A 66 3.99 12.62 5.89
CA THR A 66 3.50 12.53 7.27
C THR A 66 1.99 12.31 7.32
N LEU A 67 1.22 13.02 6.48
CA LEU A 67 -0.23 12.82 6.40
C LEU A 67 -0.59 11.46 5.80
N ALA A 68 0.21 10.96 4.85
CA ALA A 68 0.04 9.61 4.32
C ALA A 68 0.22 8.56 5.43
N ALA A 69 1.25 8.71 6.28
CA ALA A 69 1.49 7.81 7.41
C ALA A 69 0.35 7.87 8.44
N GLU A 70 -0.09 9.06 8.83
CA GLU A 70 -1.24 9.24 9.75
C GLU A 70 -2.52 8.60 9.20
N MET A 71 -2.77 8.79 7.90
CA MET A 71 -3.93 8.23 7.20
C MET A 71 -3.89 6.69 7.21
N LEU A 72 -2.74 6.10 6.86
CA LEU A 72 -2.56 4.64 6.84
C LEU A 72 -2.70 4.05 8.26
N ASN A 73 -2.12 4.72 9.27
CA ASN A 73 -2.28 4.36 10.68
C ASN A 73 -3.76 4.37 11.11
N ALA A 74 -4.52 5.40 10.73
CA ALA A 74 -5.92 5.51 11.10
C ALA A 74 -6.79 4.39 10.48
N LEU A 75 -6.52 4.03 9.22
CA LEU A 75 -7.24 2.93 8.56
C LEU A 75 -6.91 1.56 9.15
N ASP A 76 -5.71 1.40 9.72
CA ASP A 76 -5.21 0.14 10.26
C ASP A 76 -5.29 -1.00 9.21
N CYS A 77 -4.78 -0.72 8.01
CA CYS A 77 -4.90 -1.65 6.89
C CYS A 77 -3.86 -2.77 7.00
N GLN A 78 -4.30 -3.95 7.47
CA GLN A 78 -3.48 -5.15 7.66
C GLN A 78 -3.28 -5.94 6.36
N ARG A 79 -2.74 -5.27 5.33
CA ARG A 79 -2.45 -5.86 4.01
C ARG A 79 -1.01 -5.58 3.62
N THR A 80 -0.42 -6.46 2.81
CA THR A 80 1.01 -6.44 2.48
C THR A 80 1.51 -5.10 1.96
N LEU A 81 0.88 -4.57 0.90
CA LEU A 81 1.30 -3.32 0.25
C LEU A 81 1.12 -2.10 1.16
N PRO A 82 -0.04 -1.92 1.85
CA PRO A 82 -0.19 -0.84 2.84
C PRO A 82 0.85 -0.89 3.95
N LEU A 83 1.18 -2.08 4.48
CA LEU A 83 2.20 -2.25 5.51
C LEU A 83 3.61 -1.89 5.00
N TYR A 84 3.96 -2.30 3.78
CA TYR A 84 5.23 -1.89 3.15
C TYR A 84 5.28 -0.38 2.88
N LEU A 85 4.18 0.21 2.40
CA LEU A 85 4.10 1.65 2.18
C LEU A 85 4.26 2.41 3.50
N GLN A 86 3.59 1.97 4.56
CA GLN A 86 3.72 2.55 5.90
C GLN A 86 5.15 2.42 6.44
N ALA A 87 5.78 1.26 6.27
CA ALA A 87 7.18 1.07 6.65
C ALA A 87 8.12 2.02 5.89
N SER A 88 7.88 2.25 4.61
CA SER A 88 8.73 3.13 3.79
C SER A 88 8.77 4.58 4.31
N LEU A 89 7.70 5.01 4.97
CA LEU A 89 7.55 6.35 5.57
C LEU A 89 8.26 6.51 6.92
N LEU A 90 8.77 5.42 7.51
CA LEU A 90 9.49 5.45 8.79
C LEU A 90 11.01 5.42 8.61
N PRO A 91 11.79 5.89 9.60
CA PRO A 91 13.23 5.64 9.66
C PRO A 91 13.54 4.14 9.66
N LYS A 92 14.63 3.72 9.00
CA LYS A 92 15.02 2.31 8.85
C LYS A 92 14.98 1.48 10.14
N ALA A 93 15.39 2.09 11.26
CA ALA A 93 15.41 1.43 12.58
C ALA A 93 14.02 1.02 13.10
N GLU A 94 12.94 1.65 12.63
CA GLU A 94 11.58 1.47 13.15
C GLU A 94 10.70 0.58 12.24
N ARG A 95 11.22 0.18 11.08
CA ARG A 95 10.44 -0.54 10.05
C ARG A 95 10.20 -2.01 10.35
N GLY A 96 11.01 -2.61 11.21
CA GLY A 96 11.12 -4.06 11.37
C GLY A 96 9.80 -4.76 11.67
N GLU A 97 8.97 -4.19 12.54
CA GLU A 97 7.68 -4.78 12.92
C GLU A 97 6.69 -4.78 11.74
N LEU A 98 6.57 -3.66 11.02
CA LEU A 98 5.68 -3.54 9.86
C LEU A 98 6.11 -4.46 8.72
N VAL A 99 7.42 -4.58 8.48
CA VAL A 99 7.97 -5.48 7.46
C VAL A 99 7.68 -6.94 7.81
N ALA A 100 7.87 -7.34 9.07
CA ALA A 100 7.56 -8.69 9.52
C ALA A 100 6.07 -9.03 9.34
N LYS A 101 5.18 -8.11 9.74
CA LYS A 101 3.73 -8.25 9.52
C LYS A 101 3.38 -8.35 8.04
N ALA A 102 3.99 -7.52 7.19
CA ALA A 102 3.73 -7.53 5.74
C ALA A 102 4.06 -8.89 5.11
N ILE A 103 5.17 -9.52 5.51
CA ILE A 103 5.55 -10.86 5.06
C ILE A 103 4.56 -11.93 5.53
N ASP A 104 4.09 -11.82 6.78
CA ASP A 104 3.18 -12.79 7.39
C ASP A 104 1.78 -12.77 6.76
N VAL A 105 1.25 -11.58 6.44
CA VAL A 105 -0.08 -11.44 5.83
C VAL A 105 -0.09 -11.70 4.32
N PHE A 106 1.08 -11.74 3.66
CA PHE A 106 1.18 -11.92 2.21
C PHE A 106 0.42 -13.14 1.66
N PRO A 107 0.56 -14.35 2.22
CA PRO A 107 -0.10 -15.54 1.70
C PRO A 107 -1.64 -15.44 1.71
N GLN A 108 -2.20 -14.57 2.56
CA GLN A 108 -3.64 -14.43 2.72
C GLN A 108 -4.29 -13.65 1.56
N PHE A 109 -3.52 -12.77 0.91
CA PHE A 109 -3.99 -11.98 -0.22
C PHE A 109 -2.81 -11.44 -1.04
N VAL A 110 -2.58 -12.05 -2.20
CA VAL A 110 -1.50 -11.68 -3.11
C VAL A 110 -2.02 -10.66 -4.13
N ARG A 111 -1.50 -9.43 -4.05
CA ARG A 111 -1.74 -8.36 -5.01
C ARG A 111 -0.40 -7.73 -5.38
N PHE A 112 -0.12 -7.63 -6.67
CA PHE A 112 1.09 -6.98 -7.16
C PHE A 112 1.00 -5.45 -7.14
N PRO A 113 2.15 -4.75 -7.07
CA PRO A 113 2.18 -3.30 -7.10
C PRO A 113 1.63 -2.78 -8.43
N ASN A 114 0.73 -1.79 -8.39
CA ASN A 114 0.14 -1.14 -9.56
C ASN A 114 0.54 0.33 -9.70
N THR A 115 1.20 0.94 -8.72
CA THR A 115 1.61 2.36 -8.79
C THR A 115 3.11 2.51 -8.56
N LEU A 116 3.65 3.64 -9.03
CA LEU A 116 5.07 3.96 -8.84
C LEU A 116 5.41 4.15 -7.36
N GLU A 117 4.48 4.64 -6.55
CA GLU A 117 4.68 4.83 -5.11
C GLU A 117 4.75 3.47 -4.39
N GLU A 118 3.93 2.50 -4.80
CA GLU A 118 3.99 1.13 -4.26
C GLU A 118 5.35 0.48 -4.62
N VAL A 119 5.85 0.68 -5.85
CA VAL A 119 7.18 0.18 -6.27
C VAL A 119 8.30 0.87 -5.50
N ALA A 120 8.30 2.21 -5.45
CA ALA A 120 9.31 2.99 -4.75
C ALA A 120 9.36 2.67 -3.26
N ALA A 121 8.19 2.43 -2.64
CA ALA A 121 8.11 2.00 -1.25
C ALA A 121 8.85 0.67 -1.05
N LEU A 122 8.59 -0.33 -1.89
CA LEU A 122 9.25 -1.65 -1.82
C LEU A 122 10.76 -1.54 -2.05
N GLU A 123 11.19 -0.77 -3.03
CA GLU A 123 12.62 -0.54 -3.33
C GLU A 123 13.35 0.14 -2.17
N SER A 124 12.66 0.99 -1.40
CA SER A 124 13.25 1.67 -0.25
C SER A 124 13.47 0.77 0.98
N ILE A 125 12.89 -0.44 1.02
CA ILE A 125 13.04 -1.41 2.13
C ILE A 125 14.17 -2.39 1.80
N GLU A 126 15.40 -1.89 1.74
CA GLU A 126 16.59 -2.68 1.37
C GLU A 126 16.91 -3.81 2.37
N GLU A 127 16.53 -3.63 3.64
CA GLU A 127 16.70 -4.63 4.70
C GLU A 127 15.80 -5.86 4.54
N CYS A 128 14.75 -5.78 3.71
CA CYS A 128 13.85 -6.89 3.47
C CYS A 128 14.31 -7.69 2.25
N TRP A 129 14.60 -8.97 2.43
CA TRP A 129 14.91 -9.87 1.30
C TRP A 129 13.70 -10.07 0.38
N PHE A 130 12.48 -9.94 0.92
CA PHE A 130 11.22 -10.22 0.20
C PHE A 130 10.80 -9.06 -0.71
N ALA A 131 11.07 -7.81 -0.33
CA ALA A 131 10.64 -6.65 -1.12
C ALA A 131 11.25 -6.62 -2.55
N PRO A 132 12.56 -6.89 -2.74
CA PRO A 132 13.14 -7.04 -4.08
C PRO A 132 12.59 -8.25 -4.86
N SER A 133 12.28 -9.36 -4.18
CA SER A 133 11.64 -10.53 -4.82
C SER A 133 10.26 -10.15 -5.36
N PHE A 134 9.56 -9.28 -4.64
CA PHE A 134 8.23 -8.85 -4.96
C PHE A 134 8.18 -7.91 -6.17
N THR A 135 9.13 -6.97 -6.27
CA THR A 135 9.36 -6.17 -7.49
C THR A 135 9.76 -7.08 -8.67
N GLY A 136 10.59 -8.10 -8.42
CA GLY A 136 10.95 -9.09 -9.44
C GLY A 136 9.77 -9.90 -10.00
N LEU A 137 8.82 -10.30 -9.15
CA LEU A 137 7.59 -10.99 -9.57
C LEU A 137 6.66 -10.10 -10.41
N LEU A 138 6.54 -8.80 -10.08
CA LEU A 138 5.79 -7.83 -10.89
C LEU A 138 6.33 -7.77 -12.33
N LEU A 139 7.66 -7.68 -12.50
CA LEU A 139 8.30 -7.61 -13.80
C LEU A 139 8.10 -8.89 -14.63
N LEU A 140 8.07 -10.06 -13.97
CA LEU A 140 7.75 -11.33 -14.63
C LEU A 140 6.29 -11.40 -15.09
N GLN A 141 5.33 -10.92 -14.29
CA GLN A 141 3.91 -10.94 -14.65
C GLN A 141 3.59 -9.99 -15.83
N GLN A 142 4.31 -8.88 -15.95
CA GLN A 142 4.14 -7.91 -17.05
C GLN A 142 4.81 -8.34 -18.38
N ALA A 143 5.34 -9.56 -18.47
CA ALA A 143 6.00 -10.11 -19.66
C ALA A 143 7.17 -9.26 -20.20
N GLN A 144 7.78 -8.39 -19.37
CA GLN A 144 9.02 -7.69 -19.71
C GLN A 144 10.23 -8.57 -19.37
N LEU A 145 10.40 -9.67 -20.10
CA LEU A 145 11.45 -10.69 -19.88
C LEU A 145 12.89 -10.14 -19.92
N GLN A 146 13.13 -8.96 -20.52
CA GLN A 146 14.45 -8.33 -20.58
C GLN A 146 14.97 -7.79 -19.23
N GLN A 147 14.13 -7.64 -18.19
CA GLN A 147 14.56 -7.16 -16.87
C GLN A 147 14.68 -8.27 -15.79
N SER A 148 14.71 -9.54 -16.21
CA SER A 148 14.80 -10.73 -15.34
C SER A 148 16.05 -10.82 -14.45
N HIS A 149 17.00 -9.89 -14.59
CA HIS A 149 18.16 -9.77 -13.72
C HIS A 149 17.80 -9.48 -12.25
N TYR A 150 16.72 -8.74 -11.97
CA TYR A 150 16.27 -8.46 -10.60
C TYR A 150 15.76 -9.71 -9.88
N PHE A 151 14.90 -10.50 -10.54
CA PHE A 151 14.39 -11.76 -9.99
C PHE A 151 15.51 -12.78 -9.74
N MET A 152 16.44 -12.92 -10.69
CA MET A 152 17.60 -13.81 -10.53
C MET A 152 18.58 -13.31 -9.45
N ALA A 153 18.71 -12.00 -9.24
CA ALA A 153 19.54 -11.43 -8.18
C ALA A 153 18.95 -11.68 -6.78
N THR A 154 17.63 -11.60 -6.61
CA THR A 154 16.99 -11.88 -5.31
C THR A 154 16.97 -13.37 -5.00
N LEU A 155 16.71 -14.23 -6.00
CA LEU A 155 16.89 -15.67 -5.84
C LEU A 155 18.34 -15.96 -5.42
N ARG A 156 19.36 -15.44 -6.10
CA ARG A 156 20.77 -15.67 -5.74
C ARG A 156 21.17 -15.19 -4.34
N ARG A 157 20.51 -14.16 -3.79
CA ARG A 157 20.86 -13.62 -2.46
C ARG A 157 20.41 -14.52 -1.30
N ASP A 158 19.26 -15.20 -1.39
CA ASP A 158 18.75 -16.02 -0.29
C ASP A 158 17.79 -17.15 -0.75
N VAL A 159 18.18 -17.92 -1.78
CA VAL A 159 17.41 -19.06 -2.37
C VAL A 159 16.76 -19.92 -1.30
N ALA A 160 17.52 -20.30 -0.27
CA ALA A 160 17.06 -21.23 0.75
C ALA A 160 15.90 -20.66 1.57
N ARG A 161 15.84 -19.34 1.78
CA ARG A 161 14.77 -18.66 2.52
C ARG A 161 13.52 -18.48 1.65
N VAL A 162 13.70 -18.16 0.37
CA VAL A 162 12.62 -18.13 -0.63
C VAL A 162 11.97 -19.51 -0.76
N CYS A 163 12.76 -20.57 -0.92
CA CYS A 163 12.26 -21.95 -1.04
C CYS A 163 11.55 -22.42 0.24
N ARG A 164 12.08 -22.12 1.43
CA ARG A 164 11.42 -22.45 2.70
C ARG A 164 10.10 -21.69 2.89
N TRP A 165 10.03 -20.46 2.42
CA TRP A 165 8.81 -19.65 2.49
C TRP A 165 7.76 -20.17 1.50
N LEU A 166 8.14 -20.43 0.23
CA LEU A 166 7.26 -21.10 -0.75
C LEU A 166 6.74 -22.43 -0.23
N ALA A 167 7.59 -23.24 0.40
CA ALA A 167 7.19 -24.51 1.01
C ALA A 167 6.22 -24.37 2.20
N ARG A 168 6.17 -23.19 2.86
CA ARG A 168 5.20 -22.88 3.94
C ARG A 168 3.91 -22.28 3.43
N VAL A 169 3.94 -21.57 2.29
CA VAL A 169 2.75 -21.01 1.64
C VAL A 169 1.87 -22.10 1.02
N GLY A 170 2.40 -23.32 0.88
CA GLY A 170 1.71 -24.45 0.27
C GLY A 170 1.98 -24.48 -1.23
N ASP A 171 2.23 -25.69 -1.74
CA ASP A 171 2.39 -25.96 -3.16
C ASP A 171 1.05 -25.69 -3.87
N PRO A 172 0.94 -24.70 -4.78
CA PRO A 172 -0.30 -24.49 -5.52
C PRO A 172 -0.60 -25.61 -6.53
N CYS A 173 0.28 -26.61 -6.65
CA CYS A 173 0.18 -27.71 -7.62
C CYS A 173 -0.02 -29.10 -7.02
N VAL A 174 -0.43 -29.23 -5.75
CA VAL A 174 -0.83 -30.54 -5.17
C VAL A 174 -2.32 -30.53 -4.87
N GLU A 175 -3.10 -30.99 -5.85
CA GLU A 175 -4.22 -31.91 -5.60
C GLU A 175 -3.70 -33.35 -5.72
#